data_AF-A0A1I1AK60-F1
#
_entry.id   AF-A0A1I1AK60-F1
#
_cell.length_a   1.000
_cell.length_b   1.000
_cell.length_c   1.000
_cell.angle_alpha   90.00
_cell.angle_beta   90.00
_cell.angle_gamma   90.00
#
_symmetry.space_group_name_H-M   'P 1'
#
loop_
_entity.id
_entity.type
_entity.pdbx_description
1 polymer ?
#
loop_
_entity_poly.entity_id
_entity_poly.type
_entity_poly.pdbx_seq_one_letter_code
_entity_poly.pdbx_strand_id
1 'polypeptide(L)'
;MPATPSKDLLVAHVRALLDVEPPVGAYGVPDSVPIVAFGDAQHARVATVGINPSDAEFAGVQPPIALTASALGTSTGTPATVEQAERLLAVCSGYFQHHPYWKYFAPLEKVLQTGTGTSYSDGSACHLDVVPWATTPVWGQITEATTRKELLDAGAPVLASVLEATSLELVLLNGKQVVDQVQHAGLAQLDLVESKQIKPEGAPTKLYVGEIGGVRALGWSTNLQAPFAGVGAHFIEQLSTWVSNTSRGGARPLLPSGVGVAPASPAPATEQPLTGSELVAHLHHWVTSSNSPTLADVGTFGGAAALHAVIGGVPVHVNADTSRSAVKALLAESAAGTLVWRVVANTKGKVNKVTFQGDGASTPGWYCYTDEPLPVPAIL
;
A
#
# COMPACT_ATOMS: atom_id res chain seq x y z
N MET A 1 18.73 2.78 -23.08
CA MET A 1 19.55 2.12 -22.05
C MET A 1 18.96 2.50 -20.70
N PRO A 2 18.66 1.56 -19.79
CA PRO A 2 18.27 1.95 -18.44
C PRO A 2 19.41 2.75 -17.80
N ALA A 3 19.09 3.84 -17.12
CA ALA A 3 20.07 4.65 -16.42
C ALA A 3 20.79 3.76 -15.38
N THR A 4 22.12 3.85 -15.34
CA THR A 4 22.89 3.21 -14.27
C THR A 4 22.45 3.82 -12.93
N PRO A 5 22.19 3.03 -11.88
CA PRO A 5 21.94 3.55 -10.54
C PRO A 5 23.08 4.48 -10.18
N SER A 6 22.76 5.73 -9.86
CA SER A 6 23.77 6.73 -9.54
C SER A 6 23.82 6.93 -8.05
N LYS A 7 24.95 6.58 -7.42
CA LYS A 7 25.25 6.96 -6.04
C LYS A 7 24.97 8.45 -5.81
N ASP A 8 25.32 9.28 -6.78
CA ASP A 8 25.12 10.73 -6.71
C ASP A 8 23.64 11.10 -6.62
N LEU A 9 22.77 10.36 -7.32
CA LEU A 9 21.33 10.56 -7.24
C LEU A 9 20.80 10.20 -5.86
N LEU A 10 21.23 9.07 -5.29
CA LEU A 10 20.79 8.65 -3.95
C LEU A 10 21.30 9.63 -2.87
N VAL A 11 22.55 10.08 -2.97
CA VAL A 11 23.12 11.11 -2.07
C VAL A 11 22.37 12.43 -2.19
N ALA A 12 22.02 12.87 -3.40
CA ALA A 12 21.23 14.08 -3.60
C ALA A 12 19.85 13.98 -2.94
N HIS A 13 19.20 12.81 -3.02
CA HIS A 13 17.91 12.58 -2.36
C HIS A 13 18.01 12.55 -0.84
N VAL A 14 19.01 11.85 -0.30
CA VAL A 14 19.27 11.83 1.16
C VAL A 14 19.50 13.26 1.67
N ARG A 15 20.28 14.06 0.94
CA ARG A 15 20.53 15.46 1.29
C ARG A 15 19.24 16.27 1.29
N ALA A 16 18.45 16.19 0.22
CA ALA A 16 17.17 16.89 0.13
C ALA A 16 16.22 16.46 1.27
N LEU A 17 16.23 15.18 1.64
CA LEU A 17 15.43 14.65 2.72
C LEU A 17 15.87 15.14 4.11
N LEU A 18 17.18 15.34 4.32
CA LEU A 18 17.73 15.95 5.53
C LEU A 18 17.35 17.43 5.69
N ASP A 19 17.02 18.11 4.59
CA ASP A 19 16.59 19.52 4.59
C ASP A 19 15.09 19.69 4.90
N VAL A 20 14.31 18.61 4.83
CA VAL A 20 12.87 18.64 5.06
C VAL A 20 12.58 18.52 6.55
N GLU A 21 11.86 19.49 7.10
CA GLU A 21 11.31 19.37 8.44
C GLU A 21 10.28 18.22 8.44
N PRO A 22 10.47 17.20 9.29
CA PRO A 22 9.60 16.04 9.27
C PRO A 22 8.16 16.45 9.63
N PRO A 23 7.13 16.05 8.86
CA PRO A 23 5.73 16.33 9.17
C PRO A 23 5.20 15.40 10.27
N VAL A 24 6.04 15.13 11.26
CA VAL A 24 5.76 14.25 12.40
C VAL A 24 5.08 15.00 13.54
N GLY A 25 5.16 16.33 13.58
CA GLY A 25 4.64 17.12 14.68
C GLY A 25 5.15 16.62 16.04
N ALA A 26 4.24 16.42 16.99
CA ALA A 26 4.57 15.86 18.31
C ALA A 26 4.90 14.36 18.30
N TYR A 27 4.71 13.67 17.18
CA TYR A 27 4.90 12.23 17.06
C TYR A 27 6.29 11.83 16.58
N GLY A 28 7.16 12.79 16.26
CA GLY A 28 8.52 12.50 15.85
C GLY A 28 9.34 11.96 17.01
N VAL A 29 10.20 10.97 16.74
CA VAL A 29 11.25 10.62 17.70
C VAL A 29 12.23 11.80 17.76
N PRO A 30 12.46 12.42 18.94
CA PRO A 30 13.38 13.54 19.06
C PRO A 30 14.79 13.19 18.58
N ASP A 31 15.46 14.14 17.93
CA ASP A 31 16.82 13.98 17.36
C ASP A 31 16.94 12.90 16.26
N SER A 32 15.84 12.25 15.85
CA SER A 32 15.89 11.27 14.75
C SER A 32 16.07 11.94 13.39
N VAL A 33 16.77 11.27 12.49
CA VAL A 33 16.83 11.63 11.06
C VAL A 33 15.99 10.66 10.24
N PRO A 34 15.51 11.09 9.06
CA PRO A 34 14.85 10.20 8.12
C PRO A 34 15.77 9.03 7.71
N ILE A 35 15.20 7.82 7.69
CA ILE A 35 15.87 6.59 7.26
C ILE A 35 15.47 6.29 5.83
N VAL A 36 16.43 6.40 4.91
CA VAL A 36 16.19 6.09 3.48
C VAL A 36 16.12 4.59 3.21
N ALA A 37 16.88 3.81 3.97
CA ALA A 37 16.91 2.36 3.90
C ALA A 37 17.57 1.79 5.17
N PHE A 38 17.24 0.54 5.48
CA PHE A 38 18.06 -0.32 6.31
C PHE A 38 18.78 -1.32 5.41
N GLY A 39 20.11 -1.31 5.42
CA GLY A 39 20.94 -2.08 4.49
C GLY A 39 21.28 -1.31 3.22
N ASP A 40 22.11 -1.92 2.37
CA ASP A 40 22.73 -1.26 1.22
C ASP A 40 21.80 -1.20 0.01
N ALA A 41 20.89 -0.23 -0.01
CA ALA A 41 19.93 -0.05 -1.10
C ALA A 41 20.59 0.18 -2.48
N GLN A 42 21.83 0.66 -2.52
CA GLN A 42 22.54 0.89 -3.79
C GLN A 42 22.88 -0.42 -4.50
N HIS A 43 23.21 -1.47 -3.74
CA HIS A 43 23.64 -2.77 -4.27
C HIS A 43 22.63 -3.89 -4.05
N ALA A 44 21.59 -3.67 -3.25
CA ALA A 44 20.52 -4.62 -3.02
C ALA A 44 19.81 -4.99 -4.34
N ARG A 45 19.45 -6.27 -4.45
CA ARG A 45 18.64 -6.80 -5.55
C ARG A 45 17.16 -6.87 -5.18
N VAL A 46 16.87 -7.07 -3.91
CA VAL A 46 15.50 -7.20 -3.39
C VAL A 46 15.30 -6.22 -2.24
N ALA A 47 14.20 -5.48 -2.27
CA ALA A 47 13.78 -4.67 -1.13
C ALA A 47 12.57 -5.32 -0.47
N THR A 48 12.49 -5.28 0.85
CA THR A 48 11.20 -5.39 1.54
C THR A 48 10.72 -4.00 1.94
N VAL A 49 9.40 -3.80 2.02
CA VAL A 49 8.81 -2.50 2.36
C VAL A 49 7.94 -2.61 3.61
N GLY A 50 8.26 -1.79 4.61
CA GLY A 50 7.51 -1.55 5.83
C GLY A 50 6.71 -0.26 5.76
N ILE A 51 6.07 0.11 6.88
CA ILE A 51 5.35 1.39 6.96
C ILE A 51 6.27 2.52 7.40
N ASN A 52 6.98 2.35 8.52
CA ASN A 52 7.89 3.34 9.08
C ASN A 52 8.86 2.71 10.10
N PRO A 53 9.99 3.37 10.38
CA PRO A 53 10.89 3.01 11.47
C PRO A 53 10.24 3.10 12.86
N SER A 54 10.63 2.21 13.77
CA SER A 54 10.21 2.27 15.19
C SER A 54 11.14 3.16 16.00
N ASP A 55 10.60 3.80 17.04
CA ASP A 55 11.38 4.45 18.11
C ASP A 55 12.38 3.52 18.81
N ALA A 56 12.10 2.21 18.88
CA ALA A 56 13.02 1.20 19.40
C ALA A 56 14.35 1.13 18.64
N GLU A 57 14.40 1.54 17.37
CA GLU A 57 15.65 1.66 16.59
C GLU A 57 16.54 2.81 17.12
N PHE A 58 15.96 3.74 17.87
CA PHE A 58 16.61 4.93 18.43
C PHE A 58 16.77 4.86 19.96
N ALA A 59 16.09 3.93 20.64
CA ALA A 59 16.12 3.77 22.09
C ALA A 59 17.04 2.62 22.53
N GLY A 60 18.30 2.91 22.86
CA GLY A 60 19.25 1.90 23.38
C GLY A 60 20.65 2.44 23.73
N VAL A 61 21.49 1.62 24.38
CA VAL A 61 22.89 1.96 24.74
C VAL A 61 23.85 1.83 23.54
N GLN A 62 23.40 1.19 22.46
CA GLN A 62 24.07 1.14 21.16
C GLN A 62 23.02 1.14 20.04
N PRO A 63 22.34 2.27 19.77
CA PRO A 63 21.93 2.50 18.38
C PRO A 63 23.19 2.39 17.52
N PRO A 64 23.12 2.16 16.20
CA PRO A 64 24.16 2.72 15.35
C PRO A 64 24.22 4.21 15.75
N ILE A 65 25.27 4.64 16.45
CA ILE A 65 25.44 5.97 17.08
C ILE A 65 25.39 7.12 16.06
N ALA A 66 24.92 6.88 14.84
CA ALA A 66 25.01 7.75 13.69
C ALA A 66 23.66 8.02 12.98
N LEU A 67 22.52 7.66 13.59
CA LEU A 67 21.17 7.99 13.09
C LEU A 67 20.49 9.12 13.87
N THR A 68 21.26 10.02 14.47
CA THR A 68 20.70 11.23 15.10
C THR A 68 21.21 12.50 14.45
N ALA A 69 20.40 13.56 14.46
CA ALA A 69 20.76 14.84 13.87
C ALA A 69 22.04 15.39 14.55
N SER A 70 22.10 15.27 15.88
CA SER A 70 23.28 15.62 16.67
C SER A 70 24.54 14.85 16.25
N ALA A 71 24.44 13.54 15.99
CA ALA A 71 25.57 12.72 15.54
C ALA A 71 26.00 13.02 14.09
N LEU A 72 25.07 13.42 13.24
CA LEU A 72 25.34 13.87 11.87
C LEU A 72 25.81 15.33 11.81
N GLY A 73 25.69 16.08 12.90
CA GLY A 73 25.97 17.51 12.96
C GLY A 73 24.97 18.33 12.13
N THR A 74 23.77 17.79 11.90
CA THR A 74 22.70 18.53 11.22
C THR A 74 21.91 19.34 12.25
N SER A 75 21.38 20.48 11.82
CA SER A 75 20.54 21.34 12.66
C SER A 75 19.38 21.86 11.83
N THR A 76 18.21 21.94 12.44
CA THR A 76 17.01 22.47 11.78
C THR A 76 17.28 23.86 11.21
N GLY A 77 16.94 24.07 9.94
CA GLY A 77 17.12 25.35 9.25
C GLY A 77 18.49 25.59 8.62
N THR A 78 19.43 24.65 8.74
CA THR A 78 20.69 24.69 7.98
C THR A 78 20.67 23.61 6.90
N PRO A 79 20.94 23.96 5.62
CA PRO A 79 21.03 22.96 4.56
C PRO A 79 22.10 21.90 4.86
N ALA A 80 21.73 20.63 4.69
CA ALA A 80 22.61 19.50 4.86
C ALA A 80 23.72 19.50 3.79
N THR A 81 24.93 19.13 4.19
CA THR A 81 26.05 19.00 3.24
C THR A 81 26.02 17.64 2.54
N VAL A 82 26.79 17.52 1.45
CA VAL A 82 26.96 16.23 0.74
C VAL A 82 27.59 15.20 1.66
N GLU A 83 28.57 15.61 2.47
CA GLU A 83 29.27 14.75 3.42
C GLU A 83 28.33 14.22 4.50
N GLN A 84 27.35 15.02 4.94
CA GLN A 84 26.33 14.57 5.90
C GLN A 84 25.40 13.54 5.29
N ALA A 85 24.97 13.75 4.05
CA ALA A 85 24.15 12.80 3.32
C ALA A 85 24.90 11.48 3.04
N GLU A 86 26.17 11.55 2.64
CA GLU A 86 27.02 10.36 2.46
C GLU A 86 27.24 9.60 3.77
N ARG A 87 27.43 10.32 4.89
CA ARG A 87 27.53 9.70 6.22
C ARG A 87 26.26 8.97 6.61
N LEU A 88 25.09 9.60 6.44
CA LEU A 88 23.81 8.95 6.73
C LEU A 88 23.63 7.70 5.85
N LEU A 89 23.90 7.81 4.55
CA LEU A 89 23.79 6.68 3.64
C LEU A 89 24.73 5.53 4.04
N ALA A 90 25.98 5.82 4.41
CA ALA A 90 26.92 4.81 4.89
C ALA A 90 26.43 4.08 6.14
N VAL A 91 25.77 4.79 7.06
CA VAL A 91 25.18 4.21 8.28
C VAL A 91 23.99 3.33 7.94
N CYS A 92 23.10 3.80 7.06
CA CYS A 92 21.98 3.02 6.52
C CYS A 92 22.48 1.72 5.86
N SER A 93 23.48 1.82 4.97
CA SER A 93 24.07 0.67 4.27
C SER A 93 24.70 -0.35 5.23
N GLY A 94 25.32 0.11 6.31
CA GLY A 94 25.95 -0.73 7.33
C GLY A 94 25.00 -1.31 8.39
N TYR A 95 23.71 -0.96 8.37
CA TYR A 95 22.77 -1.26 9.46
C TYR A 95 22.78 -2.74 9.91
N PHE A 96 22.68 -3.68 8.96
CA PHE A 96 22.61 -5.11 9.27
C PHE A 96 23.95 -5.72 9.72
N GLN A 97 25.06 -4.98 9.65
CA GLN A 97 26.39 -5.43 10.08
C GLN A 97 26.69 -5.08 11.55
N HIS A 98 25.77 -4.39 12.23
CA HIS A 98 25.96 -3.91 13.59
C HIS A 98 24.99 -4.61 14.56
N HIS A 99 23.96 -3.89 15.01
CA HIS A 99 22.97 -4.40 15.95
C HIS A 99 21.55 -4.22 15.39
N PRO A 100 21.21 -4.88 14.28
CA PRO A 100 19.88 -4.72 13.68
C PRO A 100 18.79 -5.29 14.59
N TYR A 101 17.58 -4.74 14.46
CA TYR A 101 16.42 -5.17 15.24
C TYR A 101 15.85 -6.50 14.73
N TRP A 102 16.61 -7.59 14.92
CA TRP A 102 16.28 -8.92 14.39
C TRP A 102 14.92 -9.43 14.82
N LYS A 103 14.36 -8.98 15.95
CA LYS A 103 12.99 -9.33 16.34
C LYS A 103 11.97 -8.92 15.27
N TYR A 104 12.16 -7.76 14.65
CA TYR A 104 11.32 -7.28 13.55
C TYR A 104 11.71 -7.92 12.21
N PHE A 105 13.02 -8.00 11.92
CA PHE A 105 13.51 -8.44 10.60
C PHE A 105 13.55 -9.96 10.37
N ALA A 106 13.64 -10.78 11.41
CA ALA A 106 13.84 -12.23 11.26
C ALA A 106 12.74 -12.96 10.45
N PRO A 107 11.44 -12.64 10.59
CA PRO A 107 10.41 -13.22 9.72
C PRO A 107 10.61 -12.86 8.24
N LEU A 108 10.97 -11.61 7.94
CA LEU A 108 11.24 -11.14 6.57
C LEU A 108 12.52 -11.77 6.00
N GLU A 109 13.57 -11.90 6.82
CA GLU A 109 14.83 -12.55 6.44
C GLU A 109 14.58 -13.98 5.97
N LYS A 110 13.73 -14.74 6.66
CA LYS A 110 13.35 -16.10 6.24
C LYS A 110 12.62 -16.12 4.90
N VAL A 111 11.76 -15.13 4.64
CA VAL A 111 11.06 -14.97 3.36
C VAL A 111 12.04 -14.64 2.25
N LEU A 112 13.01 -13.76 2.49
CA LEU A 112 14.07 -13.44 1.53
C LEU A 112 14.94 -14.66 1.22
N GLN A 113 15.51 -15.30 2.25
CA GLN A 113 16.42 -16.43 2.06
C GLN A 113 15.77 -17.57 1.28
N THR A 114 14.52 -17.91 1.61
CA THR A 114 13.82 -19.04 0.99
C THR A 114 13.12 -18.65 -0.31
N GLY A 115 12.55 -17.44 -0.36
CA GLY A 115 11.73 -16.96 -1.47
C GLY A 115 12.55 -16.40 -2.63
N THR A 116 13.67 -15.74 -2.34
CA THR A 116 14.45 -15.00 -3.36
C THR A 116 15.92 -15.39 -3.39
N GLY A 117 16.40 -16.13 -2.38
CA GLY A 117 17.83 -16.46 -2.24
C GLY A 117 18.69 -15.25 -1.89
N THR A 118 18.10 -14.20 -1.31
CA THR A 118 18.79 -12.99 -0.85
C THR A 118 18.73 -12.87 0.66
N SER A 119 19.54 -11.99 1.24
CA SER A 119 19.64 -11.78 2.69
C SER A 119 19.91 -10.31 3.00
N TYR A 120 19.40 -9.85 4.13
CA TYR A 120 19.84 -8.57 4.69
C TYR A 120 21.32 -8.60 5.10
N SER A 121 21.79 -9.76 5.55
CA SER A 121 23.11 -9.92 6.18
C SER A 121 24.26 -9.86 5.17
N ASP A 122 24.02 -10.28 3.92
CA ASP A 122 25.03 -10.26 2.85
C ASP A 122 24.91 -9.02 1.94
N GLY A 123 23.96 -8.12 2.23
CA GLY A 123 23.72 -6.90 1.46
C GLY A 123 22.95 -7.10 0.14
N SER A 124 22.55 -8.32 -0.20
CA SER A 124 21.74 -8.58 -1.39
C SER A 124 20.27 -8.16 -1.23
N ALA A 125 19.82 -7.87 -0.01
CA ALA A 125 18.54 -7.26 0.28
C ALA A 125 18.64 -6.06 1.23
N CYS A 126 17.70 -5.12 1.09
CA CYS A 126 17.51 -3.98 1.99
C CYS A 126 16.05 -3.89 2.45
N HIS A 127 15.79 -3.10 3.49
CA HIS A 127 14.44 -2.71 3.90
C HIS A 127 14.23 -1.22 3.61
N LEU A 128 13.08 -0.91 3.04
CA LEU A 128 12.61 0.45 2.83
C LEU A 128 11.33 0.66 3.63
N ASP A 129 11.00 1.91 3.91
CA ASP A 129 9.73 2.28 4.51
C ASP A 129 8.98 3.28 3.64
N VAL A 130 7.64 3.22 3.68
CA VAL A 130 6.80 4.21 3.01
C VAL A 130 6.99 5.59 3.65
N VAL A 131 7.13 5.63 4.97
CA VAL A 131 7.37 6.84 5.76
C VAL A 131 8.78 6.74 6.34
N PRO A 132 9.74 7.58 5.91
CA PRO A 132 11.14 7.46 6.34
C PRO A 132 11.38 7.93 7.78
N TRP A 133 10.40 8.59 8.41
CA TRP A 133 10.55 9.14 9.76
C TRP A 133 10.06 8.17 10.83
N ALA A 134 10.87 8.04 11.88
CA ALA A 134 10.51 7.29 13.07
C ALA A 134 9.44 8.03 13.87
N THR A 135 8.46 7.29 14.39
CA THR A 135 7.37 7.86 15.18
C THR A 135 7.31 7.30 16.59
N THR A 136 6.92 8.15 17.54
CA THR A 136 6.50 7.78 18.90
C THR A 136 5.12 8.43 19.19
N PRO A 137 4.04 7.66 19.35
CA PRO A 137 4.03 6.21 19.43
C PRO A 137 4.21 5.55 18.05
N VAL A 138 4.42 4.24 18.03
CA VAL A 138 4.53 3.47 16.78
C VAL A 138 3.30 3.67 15.88
N TRP A 139 3.46 3.55 14.57
CA TRP A 139 2.44 3.88 13.57
C TRP A 139 1.01 3.42 13.90
N GLY A 140 0.86 2.16 14.33
CA GLY A 140 -0.44 1.57 14.66
C GLY A 140 -1.20 2.31 15.77
N GLN A 141 -0.50 3.08 16.59
CA GLN A 141 -1.05 3.85 17.72
C GLN A 141 -1.28 5.34 17.40
N ILE A 142 -0.86 5.84 16.24
CA ILE A 142 -1.17 7.21 15.79
C ILE A 142 -2.66 7.25 15.39
N THR A 143 -3.56 7.66 16.27
CA THR A 143 -5.01 7.62 15.99
C THR A 143 -5.48 8.72 15.05
N GLU A 144 -4.71 9.79 14.91
CA GLU A 144 -5.04 10.95 14.09
C GLU A 144 -4.85 10.66 12.60
N ALA A 145 -5.95 10.69 11.85
CA ALA A 145 -5.94 10.38 10.41
C ALA A 145 -5.21 11.45 9.58
N THR A 146 -5.30 12.72 9.98
CA THR A 146 -4.61 13.85 9.33
C THR A 146 -3.10 13.69 9.42
N THR A 147 -2.57 13.43 10.61
CA THR A 147 -1.15 13.18 10.87
C THR A 147 -0.62 12.00 10.05
N ARG A 148 -1.35 10.87 10.04
CA ARG A 148 -0.98 9.72 9.19
C ARG A 148 -0.94 10.11 7.71
N LYS A 149 -1.92 10.87 7.24
CA LYS A 149 -1.97 11.32 5.85
C LYS A 149 -0.79 12.24 5.52
N GLU A 150 -0.47 13.22 6.35
CA GLU A 150 0.67 14.12 6.15
C GLU A 150 2.00 13.37 6.08
N LEU A 151 2.20 12.38 6.96
CA LEU A 151 3.38 11.51 6.94
C LEU A 151 3.48 10.69 5.65
N LEU A 152 2.36 10.15 5.17
CA LEU A 152 2.31 9.37 3.93
C LEU A 152 2.53 10.24 2.70
N ASP A 153 1.87 11.39 2.63
CA ASP A 153 1.99 12.33 1.52
C ASP A 153 3.44 12.83 1.37
N ALA A 154 4.14 13.01 2.49
CA ALA A 154 5.55 13.40 2.48
C ALA A 154 6.51 12.22 2.25
N GLY A 155 6.17 11.02 2.73
CA GLY A 155 7.03 9.83 2.61
C GLY A 155 6.97 9.17 1.22
N ALA A 156 5.80 9.13 0.59
CA ALA A 156 5.64 8.45 -0.71
C ALA A 156 6.57 8.97 -1.83
N PRO A 157 6.75 10.30 -2.01
CA PRO A 157 7.74 10.83 -2.97
C PRO A 157 9.17 10.40 -2.66
N VAL A 158 9.52 10.24 -1.38
CA VAL A 158 10.84 9.78 -0.94
C VAL A 158 11.04 8.33 -1.35
N LEU A 159 10.08 7.45 -1.05
CA LEU A 159 10.14 6.06 -1.46
C LEU A 159 10.26 5.93 -2.99
N ALA A 160 9.46 6.70 -3.75
CA ALA A 160 9.53 6.73 -5.21
C ALA A 160 10.94 7.06 -5.72
N SER A 161 11.56 8.07 -5.11
CA SER A 161 12.88 8.54 -5.45
C SER A 161 13.98 7.51 -5.14
N VAL A 162 13.87 6.82 -4.01
CA VAL A 162 14.79 5.72 -3.65
C VAL A 162 14.64 4.56 -4.65
N LEU A 163 13.41 4.20 -5.03
CA LEU A 163 13.17 3.17 -6.04
C LEU A 163 13.79 3.55 -7.40
N GLU A 164 13.70 4.82 -7.81
CA GLU A 164 14.32 5.31 -9.05
C GLU A 164 15.85 5.31 -8.99
N ALA A 165 16.43 5.57 -7.81
CA ALA A 165 17.88 5.65 -7.62
C ALA A 165 18.57 4.29 -7.43
N THR A 166 17.83 3.18 -7.40
CA THR A 166 18.35 1.84 -7.08
C THR A 166 18.16 0.84 -8.24
N SER A 167 18.91 -0.27 -8.22
CA SER A 167 18.79 -1.36 -9.21
C SER A 167 17.97 -2.55 -8.71
N LEU A 168 16.91 -2.28 -7.94
CA LEU A 168 16.07 -3.33 -7.39
C LEU A 168 15.41 -4.15 -8.51
N GLU A 169 15.45 -5.46 -8.39
CA GLU A 169 14.81 -6.41 -9.29
C GLU A 169 13.41 -6.80 -8.78
N LEU A 170 13.21 -6.72 -7.47
CA LEU A 170 12.00 -7.17 -6.80
C LEU A 170 11.75 -6.37 -5.52
N VAL A 171 10.49 -6.03 -5.28
CA VAL A 171 10.02 -5.38 -4.05
C VAL A 171 8.98 -6.26 -3.36
N LEU A 172 9.15 -6.50 -2.06
CA LEU A 172 8.25 -7.31 -1.23
C LEU A 172 7.48 -6.43 -0.24
N LEU A 173 6.17 -6.33 -0.38
CA LEU A 173 5.31 -5.45 0.42
C LEU A 173 4.71 -6.20 1.61
N ASN A 174 5.08 -5.80 2.83
CA ASN A 174 4.76 -6.53 4.04
C ASN A 174 3.52 -5.99 4.78
N GLY A 175 2.36 -6.60 4.49
CA GLY A 175 1.11 -6.35 5.20
C GLY A 175 0.16 -5.42 4.44
N LYS A 176 -1.13 -5.53 4.78
CA LYS A 176 -2.23 -4.83 4.12
C LYS A 176 -2.01 -3.33 4.06
N GLN A 177 -1.55 -2.75 5.17
CA GLN A 177 -1.36 -1.31 5.23
C GLN A 177 -0.31 -0.85 4.23
N VAL A 178 0.83 -1.55 4.10
CA VAL A 178 1.85 -1.19 3.12
C VAL A 178 1.28 -1.29 1.71
N VAL A 179 0.61 -2.40 1.38
CA VAL A 179 -0.04 -2.62 0.07
C VAL A 179 -1.03 -1.50 -0.25
N ASP A 180 -1.96 -1.21 0.67
CA ASP A 180 -2.98 -0.18 0.47
C ASP A 180 -2.32 1.20 0.26
N GLN A 181 -1.29 1.54 1.04
CA GLN A 181 -0.66 2.85 0.96
C GLN A 181 0.15 3.06 -0.32
N VAL A 182 0.93 2.07 -0.77
CA VAL A 182 1.67 2.22 -2.03
C VAL A 182 0.73 2.27 -3.24
N GLN A 183 -0.43 1.61 -3.19
CA GLN A 183 -1.46 1.74 -4.23
C GLN A 183 -2.14 3.10 -4.17
N HIS A 184 -2.51 3.57 -2.97
CA HIS A 184 -3.18 4.85 -2.78
C HIS A 184 -2.30 6.03 -3.22
N ALA A 185 -1.00 5.99 -2.89
CA ALA A 185 -0.03 6.98 -3.32
C ALA A 185 0.30 6.93 -4.83
N GLY A 186 -0.30 6.00 -5.58
CA GLY A 186 -0.03 5.82 -7.02
C GLY A 186 1.38 5.28 -7.32
N LEU A 187 2.10 4.81 -6.30
CA LEU A 187 3.45 4.24 -6.45
C LEU A 187 3.41 2.85 -7.07
N ALA A 188 2.34 2.11 -6.79
CA ALA A 188 2.19 0.72 -7.19
C ALA A 188 0.88 0.43 -7.92
N GLN A 189 0.96 -0.44 -8.92
CA GLN A 189 -0.19 -1.09 -9.55
C GLN A 189 -0.13 -2.56 -9.16
N LEU A 190 -1.04 -3.00 -8.29
CA LEU A 190 -1.03 -4.36 -7.72
C LEU A 190 -2.38 -5.04 -7.96
N ASP A 191 -2.31 -6.23 -8.55
CA ASP A 191 -3.45 -7.12 -8.74
C ASP A 191 -3.53 -8.14 -7.62
N LEU A 192 -4.72 -8.32 -7.06
CA LEU A 192 -5.01 -9.45 -6.17
C LEU A 192 -5.00 -10.74 -7.00
N VAL A 193 -4.02 -11.59 -6.80
CA VAL A 193 -3.88 -12.85 -7.56
C VAL A 193 -4.45 -14.06 -6.82
N GLU A 194 -4.43 -14.02 -5.48
CA GLU A 194 -4.88 -15.15 -4.66
C GLU A 194 -5.37 -14.65 -3.30
N SER A 195 -6.36 -15.35 -2.74
CA SER A 195 -6.76 -15.20 -1.34
C SER A 195 -6.62 -16.55 -0.67
N LYS A 196 -5.55 -16.73 0.11
CA LYS A 196 -5.14 -18.03 0.63
C LYS A 196 -5.38 -18.13 2.13
N GLN A 197 -6.03 -19.22 2.54
CA GLN A 197 -6.14 -19.57 3.95
C GLN A 197 -4.81 -20.19 4.41
N ILE A 198 -3.82 -19.35 4.72
CA ILE A 198 -2.49 -19.78 5.19
C ILE A 198 -2.52 -20.08 6.70
N LYS A 199 -3.55 -19.59 7.41
CA LYS A 199 -3.72 -19.78 8.86
C LYS A 199 -5.00 -20.57 9.14
N PRO A 200 -5.02 -21.48 10.13
CA PRO A 200 -6.23 -22.25 10.46
C PRO A 200 -7.41 -21.37 10.88
N GLU A 201 -7.12 -20.30 11.62
CA GLU A 201 -8.11 -19.37 12.16
C GLU A 201 -7.80 -17.94 11.66
N GLY A 202 -8.85 -17.17 11.36
CA GLY A 202 -8.76 -15.77 10.91
C GLY A 202 -9.00 -15.57 9.41
N ALA A 203 -8.92 -14.30 8.99
CA ALA A 203 -9.14 -13.92 7.60
C ALA A 203 -8.03 -14.47 6.68
N PRO A 204 -8.38 -14.87 5.44
CA PRO A 204 -7.39 -15.34 4.48
C PRO A 204 -6.37 -14.24 4.16
N THR A 205 -5.14 -14.65 3.91
CA THR A 205 -4.09 -13.75 3.43
C THR A 205 -4.30 -13.51 1.94
N LYS A 206 -4.52 -12.26 1.57
CA LYS A 206 -4.56 -11.81 0.18
C LYS A 206 -3.14 -11.63 -0.33
N LEU A 207 -2.87 -12.12 -1.53
CA LEU A 207 -1.59 -12.11 -2.20
C LEU A 207 -1.69 -11.27 -3.47
N TYR A 208 -0.72 -10.40 -3.67
CA TYR A 208 -0.73 -9.35 -4.68
C TYR A 208 0.51 -9.44 -5.56
N VAL A 209 0.34 -9.18 -6.85
CA VAL A 209 1.44 -9.10 -7.82
C VAL A 209 1.26 -7.85 -8.66
N GLY A 210 2.36 -7.19 -9.00
CA GLY A 210 2.32 -6.07 -9.93
C GLY A 210 3.66 -5.36 -10.00
N GLU A 211 3.63 -4.04 -10.04
CA GLU A 211 4.82 -3.20 -10.13
C GLU A 211 4.75 -2.02 -9.15
N ILE A 212 5.90 -1.58 -8.66
CA ILE A 212 6.10 -0.36 -7.87
C ILE A 212 7.32 0.39 -8.41
N GLY A 213 7.14 1.64 -8.83
CA GLY A 213 8.23 2.40 -9.47
C GLY A 213 8.84 1.71 -10.71
N GLY A 214 8.05 0.89 -11.43
CA GLY A 214 8.54 0.09 -12.57
C GLY A 214 9.37 -1.14 -12.18
N VAL A 215 9.50 -1.45 -10.89
CA VAL A 215 10.11 -2.67 -10.36
C VAL A 215 9.01 -3.68 -10.05
N ARG A 216 9.25 -4.97 -10.31
CA ARG A 216 8.30 -6.02 -9.95
C ARG A 216 8.01 -6.00 -8.45
N ALA A 217 6.74 -6.08 -8.08
CA ALA A 217 6.28 -6.08 -6.70
C ALA A 217 5.46 -7.33 -6.38
N LEU A 218 5.70 -7.89 -5.19
CA LEU A 218 4.90 -8.95 -4.58
C LEU A 218 4.43 -8.46 -3.21
N GLY A 219 3.15 -8.55 -2.91
CA GLY A 219 2.60 -8.08 -1.65
C GLY A 219 1.71 -9.10 -0.97
N TRP A 220 1.54 -8.96 0.34
CA TRP A 220 0.61 -9.80 1.10
C TRP A 220 -0.10 -9.00 2.20
N SER A 221 -1.33 -9.39 2.54
CA SER A 221 -2.15 -8.62 3.48
C SER A 221 -1.82 -8.83 4.95
N THR A 222 -1.24 -9.96 5.36
CA THR A 222 -0.94 -10.16 6.79
C THR A 222 0.45 -9.64 7.14
N ASN A 223 0.53 -8.68 8.05
CA ASN A 223 1.81 -8.20 8.53
C ASN A 223 2.54 -9.31 9.31
N LEU A 224 3.81 -9.56 8.98
CA LEU A 224 4.59 -10.66 9.57
C LEU A 224 4.97 -10.44 11.04
N GLN A 225 4.93 -9.19 11.51
CA GLN A 225 5.29 -8.79 12.87
C GLN A 225 4.06 -8.57 13.77
N ALA A 226 2.85 -8.72 13.25
CA ALA A 226 1.63 -8.56 14.04
C ALA A 226 1.51 -9.69 15.09
N PRO A 227 1.50 -9.38 16.40
CA PRO A 227 1.56 -10.37 17.47
C PRO A 227 0.34 -11.30 17.54
N PHE A 228 -0.83 -10.82 17.09
CA PHE A 228 -2.08 -11.61 17.04
C PHE A 228 -2.32 -12.25 15.69
N ALA A 229 -1.42 -12.07 14.74
CA ALA A 229 -1.65 -12.60 13.42
C ALA A 229 -1.39 -14.11 13.35
N GLY A 230 -0.84 -14.81 14.37
CA GLY A 230 -0.60 -16.26 14.24
C GLY A 230 0.41 -16.59 13.13
N VAL A 231 1.39 -15.71 12.93
CA VAL A 231 2.49 -15.89 11.97
C VAL A 231 3.46 -16.92 12.55
N GLY A 232 3.21 -18.20 12.26
CA GLY A 232 4.07 -19.31 12.62
C GLY A 232 5.08 -19.67 11.54
N ALA A 233 5.99 -20.61 11.84
CA ALA A 233 6.98 -21.10 10.89
C ALA A 233 6.33 -21.63 9.59
N HIS A 234 5.21 -22.35 9.71
CA HIS A 234 4.49 -22.87 8.55
C HIS A 234 3.92 -21.76 7.64
N PHE A 235 3.42 -20.68 8.23
CA PHE A 235 2.94 -19.53 7.45
C PHE A 235 4.08 -18.92 6.63
N ILE A 236 5.24 -18.71 7.27
CA ILE A 236 6.42 -18.14 6.63
C ILE A 236 6.89 -19.05 5.48
N GLU A 237 6.94 -20.36 5.70
CA GLU A 237 7.31 -21.33 4.66
C GLU A 237 6.36 -21.31 3.44
N GLN A 238 5.05 -21.29 3.68
CA GLN A 238 4.06 -21.20 2.59
C GLN A 238 4.18 -19.88 1.82
N LEU A 239 4.38 -18.76 2.53
CA LEU A 239 4.59 -17.46 1.90
C LEU A 239 5.90 -17.43 1.10
N SER A 240 7.01 -17.94 1.65
CA SER A 240 8.30 -18.04 0.96
C SER A 240 8.20 -18.87 -0.32
N THR A 241 7.48 -19.99 -0.26
CA THR A 241 7.24 -20.85 -1.44
C THR A 241 6.48 -20.08 -2.53
N TRP A 242 5.45 -19.32 -2.13
CA TRP A 242 4.72 -18.47 -3.06
C TRP A 242 5.61 -17.38 -3.67
N VAL A 243 6.44 -16.70 -2.87
CA VAL A 243 7.41 -15.71 -3.35
C VAL A 243 8.37 -16.36 -4.35
N SER A 244 8.90 -17.55 -4.05
CA SER A 244 9.84 -18.28 -4.91
C SER A 244 9.26 -18.70 -6.26
N ASN A 245 8.01 -19.12 -6.27
CA ASN A 245 7.32 -19.51 -7.51
C ASN A 245 6.96 -18.28 -8.35
N THR A 246 6.57 -17.19 -7.69
CA THR A 246 6.04 -15.99 -8.37
C THR A 246 7.16 -15.08 -8.87
N SER A 247 8.28 -14.97 -8.15
CA SER A 247 9.42 -14.11 -8.53
C SER A 247 10.04 -14.50 -9.88
N ARG A 248 10.00 -15.79 -10.25
CA ARG A 248 10.60 -16.33 -11.49
C ARG A 248 9.76 -16.09 -12.75
N GLY A 249 8.47 -15.75 -12.61
CA GLY A 249 7.49 -15.82 -13.71
C GLY A 249 7.16 -14.48 -14.37
N GLY A 250 8.11 -13.67 -14.84
CA GLY A 250 7.73 -12.41 -15.50
C GLY A 250 8.88 -11.59 -16.04
N ALA A 251 9.00 -11.60 -17.37
CA ALA A 251 9.76 -10.61 -18.11
C ALA A 251 9.07 -9.23 -17.99
N ARG A 252 9.90 -8.20 -17.84
CA ARG A 252 9.55 -6.77 -17.84
C ARG A 252 8.66 -6.42 -19.05
N PRO A 253 7.38 -6.07 -18.88
CA PRO A 253 6.65 -5.36 -19.91
C PRO A 253 7.25 -3.95 -20.00
N LEU A 254 7.87 -3.62 -21.13
CA LEU A 254 8.28 -2.25 -21.40
C LEU A 254 7.02 -1.39 -21.57
N LEU A 255 6.67 -0.58 -20.57
CA LEU A 255 5.72 0.51 -20.78
C LEU A 255 6.39 1.63 -21.60
N PRO A 256 5.67 2.26 -22.54
CA PRO A 256 6.15 3.44 -23.25
C PRO A 256 6.35 4.59 -22.27
N SER A 257 7.53 5.20 -22.29
CA SER A 257 7.80 6.45 -21.59
C SER A 257 6.92 7.56 -22.18
N GLY A 258 6.09 8.18 -21.34
CA GLY A 258 5.46 9.47 -21.62
C GLY A 258 3.95 9.42 -21.83
N VAL A 259 3.19 9.39 -20.73
CA VAL A 259 1.90 10.11 -20.65
C VAL A 259 1.81 10.70 -19.25
N GLY A 260 1.93 12.02 -19.14
CA GLY A 260 1.54 12.72 -17.92
C GLY A 260 0.05 12.51 -17.70
N VAL A 261 -0.31 11.79 -16.63
CA VAL A 261 -1.70 11.66 -16.21
C VAL A 261 -2.07 12.93 -15.47
N ALA A 262 -2.81 13.81 -16.14
CA ALA A 262 -3.53 14.87 -15.46
C ALA A 262 -4.58 14.22 -14.53
N PRO A 263 -4.77 14.73 -13.30
CA PRO A 263 -5.81 14.22 -12.41
C PRO A 263 -7.19 14.40 -13.08
N ALA A 264 -7.96 13.32 -13.12
CA ALA A 264 -9.33 13.37 -13.61
C ALA A 264 -10.13 14.35 -12.75
N SER A 265 -10.80 15.31 -13.40
CA SER A 265 -11.76 16.17 -12.70
C SER A 265 -12.89 15.31 -12.13
N PRO A 266 -13.31 15.52 -10.87
CA PRO A 266 -14.44 14.81 -10.30
C PRO A 266 -15.70 15.10 -11.10
N ALA A 267 -16.49 14.07 -11.37
CA ALA A 267 -17.80 14.21 -12.02
C ALA A 267 -18.71 15.11 -11.16
N PRO A 268 -19.55 15.96 -11.77
CA PRO A 268 -20.44 16.84 -11.02
C PRO A 268 -21.44 16.01 -10.20
N ALA A 269 -21.54 16.33 -8.91
CA ALA A 269 -22.54 15.73 -8.02
C ALA A 269 -23.95 16.14 -8.50
N THR A 270 -24.81 15.17 -8.76
CA THR A 270 -26.21 15.41 -9.09
C THR A 270 -27.00 15.63 -7.80
N GLU A 271 -27.73 16.75 -7.70
CA GLU A 271 -28.56 17.09 -6.52
C GLU A 271 -29.76 16.16 -6.31
N GLN A 272 -30.10 15.30 -7.29
CA GLN A 272 -31.15 14.28 -7.16
C GLN A 272 -30.57 12.86 -7.26
N PRO A 273 -31.12 11.89 -6.50
CA PRO A 273 -30.70 10.49 -6.58
C PRO A 273 -31.09 9.90 -7.93
N LEU A 274 -30.19 9.11 -8.51
CA LEU A 274 -30.35 8.47 -9.81
C LEU A 274 -31.44 7.40 -9.76
N THR A 275 -32.18 7.16 -10.84
CA THR A 275 -32.93 5.90 -11.00
C THR A 275 -31.98 4.72 -11.23
N GLY A 276 -32.46 3.49 -11.07
CA GLY A 276 -31.65 2.29 -11.36
C GLY A 276 -31.04 2.28 -12.77
N SER A 277 -31.79 2.72 -13.79
CA SER A 277 -31.27 2.85 -15.17
C SER A 277 -30.25 3.98 -15.33
N GLU A 278 -30.46 5.11 -14.65
CA GLU A 278 -29.50 6.23 -14.68
C GLU A 278 -28.21 5.89 -13.94
N LEU A 279 -28.28 5.10 -12.87
CA LEU A 279 -27.11 4.55 -12.20
C LEU A 279 -26.27 3.68 -13.15
N VAL A 280 -26.92 2.75 -13.88
CA VAL A 280 -26.23 1.90 -14.86
C VAL A 280 -25.59 2.76 -15.96
N ALA A 281 -26.32 3.75 -16.49
CA ALA A 281 -25.80 4.65 -17.51
C ALA A 281 -24.60 5.48 -17.01
N HIS A 282 -24.67 5.98 -15.77
CA HIS A 282 -23.59 6.73 -15.13
C HIS A 282 -22.34 5.85 -14.96
N LEU A 283 -22.52 4.62 -14.49
CA LEU A 283 -21.43 3.64 -14.33
C LEU A 283 -20.82 3.23 -15.67
N HIS A 284 -21.63 3.07 -16.71
CA HIS A 284 -21.14 2.83 -18.07
C HIS A 284 -20.27 3.99 -18.56
N HIS A 285 -20.76 5.24 -18.41
CA HIS A 285 -19.99 6.42 -18.77
C HIS A 285 -18.65 6.46 -18.03
N TRP A 286 -18.65 6.28 -16.71
CA TRP A 286 -17.44 6.25 -15.89
C TRP A 286 -16.43 5.19 -16.35
N VAL A 287 -16.87 3.96 -16.69
CA VAL A 287 -15.96 2.93 -17.23
C VAL A 287 -15.35 3.39 -18.56
N THR A 288 -16.12 4.06 -19.41
CA THR A 288 -15.63 4.51 -20.72
C THR A 288 -14.75 5.77 -20.68
N SER A 289 -14.93 6.64 -19.68
CA SER A 289 -14.25 7.95 -19.60
C SER A 289 -13.12 8.03 -18.57
N SER A 290 -13.03 7.07 -17.65
CA SER A 290 -12.01 7.02 -16.60
C SER A 290 -11.27 5.68 -16.60
N ASN A 291 -10.01 5.68 -16.17
CA ASN A 291 -9.23 4.46 -15.89
C ASN A 291 -9.08 4.18 -14.37
N SER A 292 -9.82 4.92 -13.53
CA SER A 292 -9.75 4.75 -12.07
C SER A 292 -10.08 3.31 -11.64
N PRO A 293 -9.33 2.73 -10.68
CA PRO A 293 -9.60 1.39 -10.17
C PRO A 293 -10.88 1.32 -9.33
N THR A 294 -11.31 2.44 -8.74
CA THR A 294 -12.52 2.56 -7.91
C THR A 294 -13.39 3.74 -8.36
N LEU A 295 -14.67 3.70 -8.00
CA LEU A 295 -15.69 4.64 -8.47
C LEU A 295 -15.37 6.11 -8.14
N ALA A 296 -14.82 6.36 -6.95
CA ALA A 296 -14.30 7.65 -6.54
C ALA A 296 -13.02 7.48 -5.70
N ASP A 297 -12.40 8.60 -5.32
CA ASP A 297 -11.33 8.60 -4.32
C ASP A 297 -11.89 8.06 -3.00
N VAL A 298 -11.26 7.01 -2.50
CA VAL A 298 -11.68 6.26 -1.31
C VAL A 298 -11.10 6.82 -0.02
N GLY A 299 -10.17 7.78 -0.09
CA GLY A 299 -9.48 8.32 1.08
C GLY A 299 -8.98 7.21 2.03
N THR A 300 -9.12 7.43 3.34
CA THR A 300 -8.67 6.50 4.40
C THR A 300 -9.68 5.40 4.76
N PHE A 301 -10.94 5.49 4.29
CA PHE A 301 -12.00 4.55 4.60
C PHE A 301 -12.84 4.22 3.37
N GLY A 302 -12.70 3.01 2.83
CA GLY A 302 -13.67 2.44 1.90
C GLY A 302 -15.02 2.31 2.60
N GLY A 303 -16.02 3.05 2.12
CA GLY A 303 -17.31 3.16 2.81
C GLY A 303 -18.08 4.46 2.55
N ALA A 304 -17.43 5.50 2.04
CA ALA A 304 -18.11 6.74 1.68
C ALA A 304 -19.04 6.50 0.48
N ALA A 305 -20.30 6.96 0.57
CA ALA A 305 -21.22 6.95 -0.57
C ALA A 305 -20.69 7.86 -1.68
N ALA A 306 -20.51 7.30 -2.88
CA ALA A 306 -20.08 8.05 -4.06
C ALA A 306 -21.26 8.38 -4.99
N LEU A 307 -22.23 7.47 -5.09
CA LEU A 307 -23.46 7.67 -5.85
C LEU A 307 -24.67 7.31 -5.01
N HIS A 308 -25.75 8.05 -5.18
CA HIS A 308 -27.06 7.74 -4.59
C HIS A 308 -28.05 7.42 -5.70
N ALA A 309 -28.91 6.42 -5.47
CA ALA A 309 -29.93 6.01 -6.40
C ALA A 309 -31.20 5.54 -5.69
N VAL A 310 -32.30 5.43 -6.45
CA VAL A 310 -33.55 4.79 -6.04
C VAL A 310 -33.82 3.61 -6.98
N ILE A 311 -33.85 2.40 -6.43
CA ILE A 311 -34.08 1.15 -7.17
C ILE A 311 -35.31 0.48 -6.59
N GLY A 312 -36.34 0.23 -7.39
CA GLY A 312 -37.57 -0.39 -6.89
C GLY A 312 -38.32 0.46 -5.85
N GLY A 313 -38.10 1.77 -5.82
CA GLY A 313 -38.60 2.66 -4.76
C GLY A 313 -37.78 2.63 -3.46
N VAL A 314 -36.67 1.88 -3.41
CA VAL A 314 -35.78 1.80 -2.26
C VAL A 314 -34.53 2.67 -2.48
N PRO A 315 -34.23 3.62 -1.58
CA PRO A 315 -33.00 4.39 -1.60
C PRO A 315 -31.77 3.50 -1.36
N VAL A 316 -30.77 3.66 -2.22
CA VAL A 316 -29.50 2.96 -2.17
C VAL A 316 -28.35 3.92 -2.41
N HIS A 317 -27.17 3.54 -1.94
CA HIS A 317 -25.92 4.20 -2.27
C HIS A 317 -24.87 3.19 -2.73
N VAL A 318 -24.04 3.61 -3.67
CA VAL A 318 -22.85 2.88 -4.13
C VAL A 318 -21.64 3.56 -3.51
N ASN A 319 -20.84 2.79 -2.80
CA ASN A 319 -19.65 3.32 -2.14
C ASN A 319 -18.54 3.64 -3.15
N ALA A 320 -17.70 4.60 -2.79
CA ALA A 320 -16.50 5.01 -3.52
C ALA A 320 -15.55 3.86 -3.80
N ASP A 321 -15.46 2.87 -2.90
CA ASP A 321 -14.59 1.69 -3.00
C ASP A 321 -15.11 0.59 -3.93
N THR A 322 -16.23 0.83 -4.62
CA THR A 322 -16.71 -0.06 -5.67
C THR A 322 -15.69 -0.18 -6.79
N SER A 323 -15.23 -1.40 -7.05
CA SER A 323 -14.14 -1.66 -7.99
C SER A 323 -14.60 -1.59 -9.44
N ARG A 324 -13.68 -1.21 -10.32
CA ARG A 324 -13.89 -1.21 -11.78
C ARG A 324 -14.29 -2.59 -12.31
N SER A 325 -13.73 -3.66 -11.76
CA SER A 325 -14.10 -5.04 -12.12
C SER A 325 -15.53 -5.38 -11.76
N ALA A 326 -16.00 -4.94 -10.58
CA ALA A 326 -17.39 -5.13 -10.14
C ALA A 326 -18.37 -4.33 -11.01
N VAL A 327 -18.03 -3.09 -11.36
CA VAL A 327 -18.84 -2.28 -12.29
C VAL A 327 -18.92 -2.94 -13.66
N LYS A 328 -17.80 -3.45 -14.20
CA LYS A 328 -17.81 -4.19 -15.48
C LYS A 328 -18.70 -5.44 -15.42
N ALA A 329 -18.70 -6.16 -14.30
CA ALA A 329 -19.57 -7.31 -14.11
C ALA A 329 -21.06 -6.91 -14.12
N LEU A 330 -21.42 -5.79 -13.47
CA LEU A 330 -22.77 -5.24 -13.53
C LEU A 330 -23.18 -4.86 -14.96
N LEU A 331 -22.29 -4.20 -15.71
CA LEU A 331 -22.58 -3.80 -17.08
C LEU A 331 -22.76 -5.01 -18.01
N ALA A 332 -21.98 -6.08 -17.80
CA ALA A 332 -22.14 -7.32 -18.53
C ALA A 332 -23.51 -7.99 -18.23
N GLU A 333 -23.91 -8.03 -16.95
CA GLU A 333 -25.22 -8.55 -16.55
C GLU A 333 -26.37 -7.72 -17.14
N SER A 334 -26.24 -6.39 -17.12
CA SER A 334 -27.23 -5.48 -17.70
C SER A 334 -27.33 -5.60 -19.22
N ALA A 335 -26.24 -5.97 -19.90
CA ALA A 335 -26.26 -6.22 -21.34
C ALA A 335 -26.91 -7.57 -21.68
N ALA A 336 -26.87 -8.54 -20.75
CA ALA A 336 -27.48 -9.86 -20.92
C ALA A 336 -29.01 -9.84 -20.72
N GLY A 337 -29.55 -8.84 -20.01
CA GLY A 337 -31.00 -8.70 -19.81
C GLY A 337 -31.39 -7.63 -18.80
N THR A 338 -32.64 -7.69 -18.34
CA THR A 338 -33.12 -6.82 -17.26
C THR A 338 -32.45 -7.21 -15.94
N LEU A 339 -31.75 -6.28 -15.31
CA LEU A 339 -31.13 -6.49 -14.01
C LEU A 339 -32.18 -6.83 -12.95
N VAL A 340 -31.91 -7.88 -12.17
CA VAL A 340 -32.69 -8.22 -10.98
C VAL A 340 -31.90 -7.79 -9.76
N TRP A 341 -32.36 -6.72 -9.12
CA TRP A 341 -31.74 -6.19 -7.93
C TRP A 341 -32.25 -6.93 -6.69
N ARG A 342 -31.35 -7.35 -5.81
CA ARG A 342 -31.70 -8.05 -4.57
C ARG A 342 -31.04 -7.39 -3.37
N VAL A 343 -31.75 -7.33 -2.26
CA VAL A 343 -31.19 -6.95 -0.96
C VAL A 343 -30.96 -8.21 -0.14
N VAL A 344 -29.72 -8.42 0.30
CA VAL A 344 -29.29 -9.59 1.09
C VAL A 344 -28.61 -9.15 2.40
N ALA A 345 -28.45 -10.10 3.32
CA ALA A 345 -27.69 -9.88 4.54
C ALA A 345 -26.22 -9.59 4.24
N ASN A 346 -25.68 -8.54 4.83
CA ASN A 346 -24.25 -8.26 4.81
C ASN A 346 -23.49 -9.19 5.79
N THR A 347 -22.16 -9.07 5.85
CA THR A 347 -21.30 -9.89 6.71
C THR A 347 -21.58 -9.75 8.22
N LYS A 348 -22.29 -8.69 8.63
CA LYS A 348 -22.74 -8.44 10.00
C LYS A 348 -24.20 -8.88 10.23
N GLY A 349 -24.83 -9.58 9.28
CA GLY A 349 -26.21 -10.07 9.37
C GLY A 349 -27.29 -9.02 9.09
N LYS A 350 -26.90 -7.77 8.80
CA LYS A 350 -27.84 -6.67 8.50
C LYS A 350 -28.29 -6.77 7.03
N VAL A 351 -29.60 -6.86 6.78
CA VAL A 351 -30.16 -6.98 5.43
C VAL A 351 -30.17 -5.62 4.74
N ASN A 352 -29.03 -5.23 4.19
CA ASN A 352 -28.88 -3.96 3.50
C ASN A 352 -27.92 -4.01 2.32
N LYS A 353 -27.37 -5.17 1.94
CA LYS A 353 -26.43 -5.26 0.82
C LYS A 353 -27.21 -5.48 -0.48
N VAL A 354 -27.01 -4.61 -1.46
CA VAL A 354 -27.68 -4.68 -2.77
C VAL A 354 -26.78 -5.44 -3.75
N THR A 355 -27.32 -6.46 -4.41
CA THR A 355 -26.65 -7.24 -5.46
C THR A 355 -27.47 -7.19 -6.75
N PHE A 356 -26.81 -7.44 -7.88
CA PHE A 356 -27.43 -7.46 -9.22
C PHE A 356 -27.41 -8.86 -9.84
N GLN A 357 -26.90 -9.87 -9.11
CA GLN A 357 -26.87 -11.26 -9.55
C GLN A 357 -28.24 -11.90 -9.31
N GLY A 358 -28.79 -12.59 -10.31
CA GLY A 358 -30.15 -13.14 -10.27
C GLY A 358 -30.39 -14.14 -9.14
N ASP A 359 -29.34 -14.82 -8.66
CA ASP A 359 -29.34 -15.76 -7.53
C ASP A 359 -29.06 -15.11 -6.16
N GLY A 360 -28.77 -13.80 -6.14
CA GLY A 360 -28.41 -13.05 -4.93
C GLY A 360 -26.95 -13.17 -4.53
N ALA A 361 -26.09 -13.79 -5.34
CA ALA A 361 -24.67 -13.93 -5.05
C ALA A 361 -23.96 -12.57 -4.89
N SER A 362 -22.97 -12.53 -4.00
CA SER A 362 -22.12 -11.35 -3.82
C SER A 362 -21.10 -11.28 -4.94
N THR A 363 -21.02 -10.13 -5.63
CA THR A 363 -19.90 -9.82 -6.52
C THR A 363 -18.74 -9.21 -5.73
N PRO A 364 -17.52 -9.77 -5.77
CA PRO A 364 -16.35 -9.17 -5.13
C PRO A 364 -16.07 -7.75 -5.64
N GLY A 365 -15.80 -6.81 -4.74
CA GLY A 365 -15.58 -5.40 -5.08
C GLY A 365 -16.85 -4.59 -5.35
N TRP A 366 -18.04 -5.20 -5.25
CA TRP A 366 -19.32 -4.50 -5.34
C TRP A 366 -19.80 -4.08 -3.95
N TYR A 367 -19.90 -2.76 -3.74
CA TYR A 367 -20.28 -2.15 -2.47
C TYR A 367 -21.48 -1.21 -2.67
N CYS A 368 -22.66 -1.81 -2.80
CA CYS A 368 -23.93 -1.08 -2.87
C CYS A 368 -24.81 -1.49 -1.70
N TYR A 369 -25.45 -0.52 -1.04
CA TYR A 369 -26.23 -0.74 0.15
C TYR A 369 -27.51 0.08 0.13
N THR A 370 -28.56 -0.44 0.77
CA THR A 370 -29.74 0.36 1.10
C THR A 370 -29.39 1.35 2.22
N ASP A 371 -29.98 2.55 2.17
CA ASP A 371 -29.76 3.58 3.20
C ASP A 371 -30.30 3.08 4.56
N GLU A 372 -31.47 2.43 4.53
CA GLU A 372 -32.07 1.77 5.67
C GLU A 372 -32.13 0.25 5.49
N PRO A 373 -32.02 -0.54 6.57
CA PRO A 373 -31.97 -1.99 6.50
C PRO A 373 -33.38 -2.55 6.35
N LEU A 374 -33.55 -3.55 5.49
CA LEU A 374 -34.83 -4.22 5.32
C LEU A 374 -35.04 -5.28 6.43
N PRO A 375 -36.30 -5.60 6.77
CA PRO A 375 -36.59 -6.64 7.76
C PRO A 375 -36.26 -8.04 7.26
N VAL A 376 -36.34 -8.27 5.94
CA VAL A 376 -36.05 -9.55 5.27
C VAL A 376 -35.45 -9.31 3.90
N PRO A 377 -34.67 -10.26 3.33
CA PRO A 377 -34.19 -10.17 1.95
C PRO A 377 -35.33 -9.95 0.95
N ALA A 378 -35.10 -9.09 -0.05
CA ALA A 378 -36.13 -8.69 -1.01
C ALA A 378 -35.56 -8.53 -2.42
N ILE A 379 -36.42 -8.60 -3.44
CA ILE A 379 -36.13 -8.16 -4.80
C ILE A 379 -36.64 -6.71 -4.92
N LEU A 380 -35.84 -5.84 -5.51
CA LEU A 380 -36.18 -4.43 -5.76
C LEU A 380 -36.77 -4.24 -7.15
#